data_AF-A0A941VKA5-F1
#
_entry.id   AF-A0A941VKA5-F1
#
_cell.length_a   1.000
_cell.length_b   1.000
_cell.length_c   1.000
_cell.angle_alpha   90.00
_cell.angle_beta   90.00
_cell.angle_gamma   90.00
#
_symmetry.space_group_name_H-M   'P 1'
#
loop_
_entity.id
_entity.type
_entity.pdbx_description
1 polymer ?
#
loop_
_entity_poly.entity_id
_entity_poly.type
_entity_poly.pdbx_seq_one_letter_code
_entity_poly.pdbx_strand_id
1 'polypeptide(L)' 'KLKAHTVPLHIGRTTMVWQTTVSNRDGTKVAIVTQTQIVIPKKT' A
#
# COMPACT_ATOMS: atom_id res chain seq x y z
N LYS A 1 -0.96 -9.07 -17.91
CA LYS A 1 -1.80 -8.82 -16.70
C LYS A 1 -0.87 -8.56 -15.53
N LEU A 2 -1.10 -7.50 -14.76
CA LEU A 2 -0.33 -7.19 -13.56
C LEU A 2 -0.98 -7.84 -12.33
N LYS A 3 -0.17 -8.17 -11.32
CA LYS A 3 -0.60 -8.57 -9.98
C LYS A 3 -0.07 -7.56 -8.97
N ALA A 4 -0.82 -7.30 -7.91
CA ALA A 4 -0.40 -6.40 -6.84
C ALA A 4 -0.60 -7.06 -5.48
N HIS A 5 0.33 -6.84 -4.57
CA HIS A 5 0.25 -7.28 -3.18
C HIS A 5 0.65 -6.11 -2.27
N THR A 6 -0.19 -5.83 -1.27
CA THR A 6 -0.03 -4.70 -0.36
C THR A 6 0.20 -5.19 1.05
N VAL A 7 1.21 -4.61 1.72
CA VAL A 7 1.51 -4.86 3.13
C VAL A 7 1.54 -3.55 3.91
N PRO A 8 1.09 -3.53 5.17
CA PRO A 8 1.28 -2.39 6.04
C PRO A 8 2.75 -2.27 6.43
N LEU A 9 3.30 -1.07 6.36
CA LEU A 9 4.59 -0.73 6.97
C LEU A 9 4.40 -0.02 8.32
N HIS A 10 3.31 0.73 8.47
CA HIS A 10 2.92 1.40 9.71
C HIS A 10 1.40 1.53 9.79
N ILE A 11 0.82 1.21 10.95
CA ILE A 11 -0.61 1.40 11.22
C ILE A 11 -0.74 2.26 12.48
N GLY A 12 -1.00 3.54 12.30
CA GLY A 12 -1.25 4.50 13.37
C GLY A 12 -2.71 4.92 13.44
N ARG A 13 -3.06 5.64 14.52
CA ARG A 13 -4.41 6.19 14.70
C ARG A 13 -4.72 7.35 13.74
N THR A 14 -3.70 8.10 13.32
CA THR A 14 -3.83 9.31 12.49
C THR A 14 -3.24 9.14 11.09
N THR A 15 -2.30 8.21 10.91
CA THR A 15 -1.67 7.91 9.62
C THR A 15 -1.46 6.41 9.44
N MET A 16 -1.43 5.96 8.19
CA MET A 16 -1.06 4.59 7.81
C MET A 16 -0.07 4.66 6.65
N VAL A 17 0.95 3.80 6.66
CA VAL A 17 1.91 3.67 5.55
C VAL A 17 1.81 2.27 4.99
N TRP A 18 1.64 2.17 3.68
CA TRP A 18 1.46 0.93 2.96
C TRP A 18 2.53 0.79 1.87
N GLN A 19 3.01 -0.43 1.66
CA GLN A 19 3.82 -0.75 0.50
C GLN A 19 3.05 -1.69 -0.41
N THR A 20 2.91 -1.32 -1.68
CA THR A 20 2.35 -2.20 -2.71
C THR A 20 3.45 -2.59 -3.68
N THR A 21 3.67 -3.90 -3.83
CA THR A 21 4.53 -4.44 -4.89
C THR A 21 3.66 -4.87 -6.06
N VAL A 22 3.99 -4.38 -7.26
CA VAL A 22 3.34 -4.76 -8.51
C VAL A 22 4.28 -5.66 -9.30
N SER A 23 3.76 -6.78 -9.81
CA SER A 23 4.51 -7.72 -10.65
C SER A 23 3.80 -8.01 -11.97
N ASN A 24 4.56 -8.35 -13.00
CA ASN A 24 4.05 -8.82 -14.28
C ASN A 24 3.63 -10.31 -14.19
N ARG A 25 3.17 -10.89 -15.31
CA ARG A 25 2.71 -12.29 -15.36
C ARG A 25 3.82 -13.29 -14.98
N ASP A 26 5.06 -12.96 -15.33
CA ASP A 26 6.23 -13.79 -15.15
C ASP A 26 6.85 -13.66 -13.74
N GLY A 27 6.23 -12.84 -12.88
CA GLY A 27 6.63 -12.65 -11.49
C GLY A 27 7.65 -11.53 -11.27
N THR A 28 8.18 -10.92 -12.34
CA THR A 28 9.10 -9.78 -12.25
C THR A 28 8.41 -8.62 -11.57
N LYS A 29 9.05 -8.07 -10.53
CA LYS A 29 8.58 -6.84 -9.86
C LYS A 29 8.81 -5.66 -10.79
N VAL A 30 7.76 -4.93 -11.11
CA VAL A 30 7.79 -3.79 -12.03
C VAL A 30 7.61 -2.45 -11.31
N ALA A 31 7.05 -2.47 -10.11
CA ALA A 31 6.96 -1.28 -9.26
C ALA A 31 6.89 -1.64 -7.78
N ILE A 32 7.41 -0.74 -6.94
CA ILE A 32 7.18 -0.71 -5.50
C ILE A 32 6.68 0.69 -5.18
N VAL A 33 5.50 0.78 -4.57
CA VAL A 33 4.86 2.05 -4.21
C VAL A 33 4.72 2.11 -2.71
N THR A 34 5.26 3.16 -2.10
CA THR A 34 4.98 3.52 -0.70
C THR A 34 3.92 4.60 -0.68
N GLN A 35 2.84 4.35 0.04
CA GLN A 35 1.72 5.28 0.18
C GLN A 35 1.52 5.65 1.64
N THR A 36 1.61 6.94 1.94
CA THR A 36 1.22 7.51 3.22
C THR A 36 -0.23 7.99 3.14
N GLN A 37 -1.06 7.51 4.04
CA GLN A 37 -2.47 7.88 4.16
C GLN A 37 -2.72 8.61 5.47
N ILE A 38 -3.58 9.62 5.45
CA ILE A 38 -4.15 10.23 6.66
C ILE A 38 -5.44 9.47 6.99
N VAL A 39 -5.63 9.12 8.26
CA VAL A 39 -6.87 8.53 8.77
C VAL A 39 -7.79 9.67 9.19
N ILE A 40 -8.91 9.84 8.47
CA ILE A 40 -9.93 10.83 8.81
C ILE A 40 -10.93 10.15 9.75
N PRO A 41 -11.02 10.54 11.03
CA PRO A 41 -11.97 9.95 11.95
C PRO A 41 -13.40 10.30 11.54
N LYS A 42 -14.34 9.41 11.84
CA LYS A 42 -15.77 9.67 11.67
C LYS A 42 -16.14 10.94 12.47
N LYS A 43 -16.81 11.90 11.83
CA LYS A 43 -17.46 13.01 12.56
C LYS A 43 -18.68 12.44 13.30
N THR A 44 -18.72 12.67 14.60
CA THR A 44 -19.88 12.40 15.46
C THR A 44 -20.86 13.57 15.36
#